data_AF-A0A957TSG8-F1
#
_entry.id   AF-A0A957TSG8-F1
#
_cell.length_a   1.000
_cell.length_b   1.000
_cell.length_c   1.000
_cell.angle_alpha   90.00
_cell.angle_beta   90.00
_cell.angle_gamma   90.00
#
_symmetry.space_group_name_H-M   'P 1'
#
loop_
_entity.id
_entity.type
_entity.pdbx_description
1 polymer ?
#
loop_
_entity_poly.entity_id
_entity_poly.type
_entity_poly.pdbx_seq_one_letter_code
_entity_poly.pdbx_strand_id
1 'polypeptide(L)'
;MIRMSKFALVGVLAILLLSAHTAMAQDEAPAFVVPLDHAHAPFLESYNYAVAQGATAEWRKMEGVAVDPINNKLYIAISEIGKGMSDGEGAIQLEENICGAVYVADLDAEMNISTLSPLVVGGPYDESNEENPCSVDSIANPDNVFVDSTGTLWIGEDTGEHANNMLWTWDGSELKRFATLPAGSEVTGLHISANGTVFMNVQHPDGVNLYPYNRGTIGVVTGFTAGDTFDAVAVPTGNDAHKVVVAG
;
A
#
# COMPACT_ATOMS: atom_id res chain seq x y z
N MET A 1 -75.09 -38.34 -39.88
CA MET A 1 -74.82 -39.47 -38.96
C MET A 1 -73.48 -39.25 -38.28
N ILE A 2 -73.54 -38.83 -37.01
CA ILE A 2 -72.66 -39.15 -35.88
C ILE A 2 -71.25 -39.67 -36.22
N ARG A 3 -70.19 -38.88 -35.95
CA ARG A 3 -69.27 -39.20 -34.83
C ARG A 3 -68.36 -38.01 -34.47
N MET A 4 -68.40 -37.70 -33.17
CA MET A 4 -67.60 -36.71 -32.47
C MET A 4 -66.14 -37.16 -32.32
N SER A 5 -65.29 -36.14 -32.21
CA SER A 5 -63.98 -36.03 -31.56
C SER A 5 -63.53 -37.19 -30.66
N LYS A 6 -62.22 -37.52 -30.71
CA LYS A 6 -61.25 -37.24 -29.62
C LYS A 6 -59.94 -38.03 -29.76
N PHE A 7 -58.84 -37.31 -29.50
CA PHE A 7 -57.52 -37.77 -29.01
C PHE A 7 -56.61 -38.64 -29.89
N ALA A 8 -55.50 -38.04 -30.32
CA ALA A 8 -54.17 -38.51 -29.91
C ALA A 8 -53.25 -37.28 -29.78
N LEU A 9 -53.09 -36.83 -28.54
CA LEU A 9 -52.20 -35.76 -28.10
C LEU A 9 -50.76 -36.29 -28.21
N VAL A 10 -49.96 -35.78 -29.14
CA VAL A 10 -48.51 -36.03 -29.15
C VAL A 10 -47.90 -35.14 -28.08
N GLY A 11 -47.73 -35.70 -26.88
CA GLY A 11 -47.02 -35.05 -25.79
C GLY A 11 -45.54 -34.92 -26.16
N VAL A 12 -45.10 -33.68 -26.39
CA VAL A 12 -43.68 -33.34 -26.41
C VAL A 12 -43.18 -33.46 -24.98
N LEU A 13 -42.44 -34.53 -24.70
CA LEU A 13 -41.73 -34.71 -23.45
C LEU A 13 -40.55 -33.73 -23.43
N ALA A 14 -40.76 -32.53 -22.89
CA ALA A 14 -39.67 -31.62 -22.57
C ALA A 14 -38.88 -32.21 -21.40
N ILE A 15 -37.77 -32.89 -21.70
CA ILE A 15 -36.80 -33.28 -20.69
C ILE A 15 -36.09 -31.99 -20.25
N LEU A 16 -36.59 -31.39 -19.17
CA LEU A 16 -35.82 -30.42 -18.40
C LEU A 16 -34.66 -31.20 -17.74
N LEU A 17 -33.53 -31.24 -18.43
CA LEU A 17 -32.25 -31.48 -17.81
C LEU A 17 -32.00 -30.28 -16.88
N LEU A 18 -32.42 -30.39 -15.61
CA LEU A 18 -31.75 -29.65 -14.55
C LEU A 18 -30.31 -30.16 -14.55
N SER A 19 -29.42 -29.46 -15.24
CA SER A 19 -28.02 -29.47 -14.85
C SER A 19 -28.00 -28.89 -13.44
N ALA A 20 -27.94 -29.77 -12.44
CA ALA A 20 -27.38 -29.41 -11.16
C ALA A 20 -25.97 -28.89 -11.47
N HIS A 21 -25.87 -27.58 -11.67
CA HIS A 21 -24.61 -26.91 -11.51
C HIS A 21 -24.27 -27.18 -10.06
N THR A 22 -23.34 -28.08 -9.82
CA THR A 22 -22.58 -28.04 -8.58
C THR A 22 -21.93 -26.68 -8.58
N ALA A 23 -22.63 -25.69 -8.03
CA ALA A 23 -21.98 -24.57 -7.40
C ALA A 23 -21.10 -25.23 -6.34
N MET A 24 -19.84 -25.45 -6.70
CA MET A 24 -18.83 -25.71 -5.69
C MET A 24 -18.76 -24.42 -4.91
N ALA A 25 -19.51 -24.37 -3.81
CA ALA A 25 -19.27 -23.41 -2.77
C ALA A 25 -17.81 -23.63 -2.33
N GLN A 26 -16.91 -22.79 -2.81
CA GLN A 26 -15.60 -22.60 -2.18
C GLN A 26 -15.87 -21.79 -0.90
N ASP A 27 -16.42 -22.48 0.09
CA ASP A 27 -16.60 -21.95 1.44
C ASP A 27 -16.04 -22.93 2.48
N GLU A 28 -15.04 -23.73 2.07
CA GLU A 28 -14.09 -24.29 3.02
C GLU A 28 -12.91 -23.32 3.05
N ALA A 29 -12.65 -22.75 4.22
CA ALA A 29 -11.40 -22.05 4.50
C ALA A 29 -10.26 -22.89 3.91
N PRO A 30 -9.33 -22.30 3.13
CA PRO A 30 -8.31 -23.07 2.43
C PRO A 30 -7.62 -23.99 3.42
N ALA A 31 -7.70 -25.30 3.18
CA ALA A 31 -7.08 -26.29 4.02
C ALA A 31 -5.58 -25.97 4.11
N PHE A 32 -5.04 -25.94 5.33
CA PHE A 32 -3.61 -25.68 5.53
C PHE A 32 -2.79 -26.66 4.69
N VAL A 33 -1.75 -26.14 4.02
CA VAL A 33 -0.76 -26.91 3.28
C VAL A 33 -0.12 -27.96 4.18
N VAL A 34 0.11 -27.60 5.46
CA VAL A 34 0.51 -28.53 6.54
C VAL A 34 -0.22 -28.18 7.85
N PRO A 35 -0.47 -29.15 8.75
CA PRO A 35 -0.95 -28.85 10.10
C PRO A 35 -0.03 -27.88 10.85
N LEU A 36 -0.58 -27.07 11.76
CA LEU A 36 0.18 -26.02 12.47
C LEU A 36 1.21 -26.58 13.47
N ASP A 37 1.10 -27.85 13.87
CA ASP A 37 2.10 -28.55 14.68
C ASP A 37 3.23 -29.18 13.85
N HIS A 38 3.16 -29.11 12.52
CA HIS A 38 4.22 -29.58 11.63
C HIS A 38 5.46 -28.67 11.73
N ALA A 39 6.66 -29.27 11.72
CA ALA A 39 7.93 -28.52 11.87
C ALA A 39 8.18 -27.44 10.79
N HIS A 40 7.50 -27.53 9.64
CA HIS A 40 7.58 -26.55 8.56
C HIS A 40 6.44 -25.51 8.56
N ALA A 41 5.47 -25.61 9.47
CA ALA A 41 4.36 -24.65 9.56
C ALA A 41 4.81 -23.18 9.66
N PRO A 42 5.90 -22.82 10.39
CA PRO A 42 6.37 -21.43 10.42
C PRO A 42 6.76 -20.84 9.04
N PHE A 43 7.03 -21.68 8.05
CA PHE A 43 7.51 -21.27 6.72
C PHE A 43 6.45 -21.40 5.61
N LEU A 44 5.50 -22.32 5.77
CA LEU A 44 4.47 -22.60 4.76
C LEU A 44 3.10 -22.01 5.13
N GLU A 45 2.87 -21.80 6.42
CA GLU A 45 1.62 -21.30 7.00
C GLU A 45 1.90 -20.11 7.93
N SER A 46 2.94 -19.31 7.64
CA SER A 46 3.51 -18.31 8.56
C SER A 46 2.47 -17.42 9.23
N TYR A 47 1.48 -16.95 8.48
CA TYR A 47 0.36 -16.16 8.99
C TYR A 47 -0.45 -16.92 10.06
N ASN A 48 -0.98 -18.10 9.70
CA ASN A 48 -1.81 -18.92 10.59
C ASN A 48 -1.01 -19.45 11.79
N TYR A 49 0.27 -19.79 11.57
CA TYR A 49 1.18 -20.21 12.61
C TYR A 49 1.41 -19.08 13.62
N ALA A 50 1.68 -17.85 13.16
CA ALA A 50 1.88 -16.70 14.03
C ALA A 50 0.65 -16.41 14.90
N VAL A 51 -0.56 -16.45 14.30
CA VAL A 51 -1.82 -16.32 15.05
C VAL A 51 -1.96 -17.41 16.10
N ALA A 52 -1.65 -18.66 15.77
CA ALA A 52 -1.68 -19.77 16.73
C ALA A 52 -0.64 -19.62 17.86
N GLN A 53 0.43 -18.87 17.63
CA GLN A 53 1.40 -18.47 18.68
C GLN A 53 1.00 -17.21 19.45
N GLY A 54 -0.17 -16.62 19.16
CA GLY A 54 -0.71 -15.47 19.88
C GLY A 54 -0.41 -14.11 19.25
N ALA A 55 0.11 -14.06 18.01
CA ALA A 55 0.21 -12.81 17.28
C ALA A 55 -1.17 -12.30 16.84
N THR A 56 -1.34 -10.98 16.79
CA THR A 56 -2.45 -10.38 16.02
C THR A 56 -2.18 -10.52 14.52
N ALA A 57 -3.24 -10.58 13.74
CA ALA A 57 -3.18 -10.56 12.29
C ALA A 57 -4.16 -9.54 11.68
N GLU A 58 -4.37 -8.44 12.41
CA GLU A 58 -5.34 -7.39 12.08
C GLU A 58 -4.77 -6.33 11.11
N TRP A 59 -3.43 -6.25 10.98
CA TRP A 59 -2.74 -5.27 10.15
C TRP A 59 -3.19 -5.33 8.69
N ARG A 60 -3.44 -4.15 8.11
CA ARG A 60 -3.82 -3.98 6.72
C ARG A 60 -2.75 -3.21 5.98
N LYS A 61 -2.19 -3.82 4.93
CA LYS A 61 -1.14 -3.21 4.09
C LYS A 61 0.01 -2.61 4.91
N MET A 62 0.61 -3.44 5.77
CA MET A 62 1.87 -3.13 6.44
C MET A 62 3.00 -3.36 5.43
N GLU A 63 3.52 -2.28 4.86
CA GLU A 63 4.42 -2.30 3.71
C GLU A 63 5.89 -2.16 4.13
N GLY A 64 6.52 -1.02 3.85
CA GLY A 64 7.93 -0.78 4.10
C GLY A 64 8.29 -0.70 5.58
N VAL A 65 9.50 -1.17 5.89
CA VAL A 65 10.11 -1.12 7.22
C VAL A 65 11.52 -0.55 7.08
N ALA A 66 11.85 0.46 7.89
CA ALA A 66 13.17 1.08 7.91
C ALA A 66 13.73 1.15 9.33
N VAL A 67 15.01 0.83 9.49
CA VAL A 67 15.75 0.98 10.75
C VAL A 67 16.60 2.24 10.67
N ASP A 68 16.51 3.06 11.70
CA ASP A 68 17.42 4.18 11.97
C ASP A 68 18.42 3.77 13.06
N PRO A 69 19.63 3.39 12.67
CA PRO A 69 20.66 2.98 13.61
C PRO A 69 21.29 4.15 14.37
N ILE A 70 21.05 5.40 13.94
CA ILE A 70 21.60 6.60 14.59
C ILE A 70 20.74 6.94 15.81
N ASN A 71 19.42 6.88 15.65
CA ASN A 71 18.46 7.24 16.69
C ASN A 71 17.82 6.02 17.39
N ASN A 72 18.21 4.80 17.02
CA ASN A 72 17.63 3.54 17.48
C ASN A 72 16.11 3.51 17.30
N LYS A 73 15.66 3.75 16.06
CA LYS A 73 14.23 3.75 15.72
C LYS A 73 13.90 2.74 14.63
N LEU A 74 12.68 2.24 14.68
CA LEU A 74 12.05 1.47 13.61
C LEU A 74 10.88 2.29 13.05
N TYR A 75 10.84 2.45 11.75
CA TYR A 75 9.70 3.04 11.03
C TYR A 75 8.97 1.95 10.26
N ILE A 76 7.65 1.98 10.30
CA ILE A 76 6.78 1.04 9.57
C ILE A 76 5.74 1.85 8.82
N ALA A 77 5.68 1.68 7.50
CA ALA A 77 4.62 2.23 6.68
C ALA A 77 3.37 1.35 6.77
N ILE A 78 2.26 1.95 7.16
CA ILE A 78 0.93 1.35 7.11
C ILE A 78 0.15 2.10 6.04
N SER A 79 0.01 1.47 4.88
CA SER A 79 -0.59 2.09 3.70
C SER A 79 -2.07 2.43 3.96
N GLU A 80 -2.81 1.64 4.75
CA GLU A 80 -4.21 1.94 5.08
C GLU A 80 -4.56 1.45 6.50
N ILE A 81 -5.17 2.30 7.32
CA ILE A 81 -5.75 1.88 8.60
C ILE A 81 -7.23 1.60 8.34
N GLY A 82 -7.58 0.32 8.20
CA GLY A 82 -8.94 -0.09 7.86
C GLY A 82 -9.18 -1.57 8.13
N LYS A 83 -10.41 -2.03 7.93
CA LYS A 83 -10.83 -3.44 8.13
C LYS A 83 -10.50 -3.94 9.54
N GLY A 84 -9.67 -4.98 9.67
CA GLY A 84 -9.34 -5.59 10.97
C GLY A 84 -8.69 -4.64 11.97
N MET A 85 -8.16 -3.50 11.52
CA MET A 85 -7.59 -2.48 12.42
C MET A 85 -8.64 -1.50 12.97
N SER A 86 -9.85 -1.47 12.40
CA SER A 86 -10.87 -0.44 12.65
C SER A 86 -12.30 -0.99 12.74
N ASP A 87 -12.47 -2.31 12.85
CA ASP A 87 -13.79 -2.97 12.94
C ASP A 87 -14.32 -3.04 14.39
N GLY A 88 -13.51 -2.63 15.37
CA GLY A 88 -13.86 -2.61 16.79
C GLY A 88 -13.64 -3.94 17.50
N GLU A 89 -13.04 -4.93 16.85
CA GLU A 89 -12.71 -6.24 17.41
C GLU A 89 -11.19 -6.38 17.60
N GLY A 90 -10.75 -7.47 18.22
CA GLY A 90 -9.32 -7.82 18.29
C GLY A 90 -8.47 -6.86 19.14
N ALA A 91 -7.16 -6.82 18.84
CA ALA A 91 -6.15 -6.07 19.56
C ALA A 91 -5.90 -4.66 19.01
N ILE A 92 -6.23 -4.40 17.73
CA ILE A 92 -6.01 -3.12 17.06
C ILE A 92 -7.36 -2.45 16.81
N GLN A 93 -7.63 -1.39 17.55
CA GLN A 93 -8.91 -0.68 17.53
C GLN A 93 -8.67 0.81 17.29
N LEU A 94 -8.39 1.16 16.04
CA LEU A 94 -8.10 2.52 15.60
C LEU A 94 -9.29 3.10 14.82
N GLU A 95 -9.33 4.42 14.74
CA GLU A 95 -10.21 5.09 13.77
C GLU A 95 -9.70 4.80 12.35
N GLU A 96 -10.62 4.59 11.41
CA GLU A 96 -10.28 4.35 10.02
C GLU A 96 -9.54 5.56 9.43
N ASN A 97 -8.44 5.28 8.72
CA ASN A 97 -7.71 6.27 7.94
C ASN A 97 -7.27 5.65 6.61
N ILE A 98 -8.01 6.01 5.55
CA ILE A 98 -7.77 5.57 4.17
C ILE A 98 -6.42 6.06 3.64
N CYS A 99 -5.94 7.22 4.12
CA CYS A 99 -4.66 7.80 3.70
C CYS A 99 -3.44 7.17 4.38
N GLY A 100 -3.64 6.28 5.37
CA GLY A 100 -2.57 5.57 6.06
C GLY A 100 -1.70 6.44 6.97
N ALA A 101 -0.61 5.85 7.45
CA ALA A 101 0.37 6.54 8.30
C ALA A 101 1.73 5.81 8.32
N VAL A 102 2.80 6.56 8.57
CA VAL A 102 4.06 5.96 9.04
C VAL A 102 4.08 5.97 10.56
N TYR A 103 4.34 4.81 11.14
CA TYR A 103 4.52 4.60 12.56
C TYR A 103 6.00 4.52 12.93
N VAL A 104 6.30 4.85 14.19
CA VAL A 104 7.64 4.79 14.77
C VAL A 104 7.63 3.99 16.07
N ALA A 105 8.72 3.28 16.32
CA ALA A 105 9.03 2.64 17.59
C ALA A 105 10.48 2.91 17.97
N ASP A 106 10.76 2.97 19.27
CA ASP A 106 12.12 2.92 19.79
C ASP A 106 12.59 1.46 19.84
N LEU A 107 13.84 1.23 19.44
CA LEU A 107 14.52 -0.06 19.51
C LEU A 107 15.33 -0.14 20.80
N ASP A 108 15.18 -1.24 21.54
CA ASP A 108 16.07 -1.55 22.65
C ASP A 108 17.44 -2.09 22.17
N ALA A 109 18.33 -2.41 23.11
CA ALA A 109 19.67 -2.92 22.79
C ALA A 109 19.65 -4.28 22.08
N GLU A 110 18.54 -5.02 22.16
CA GLU A 110 18.29 -6.30 21.54
C GLU A 110 17.45 -6.17 20.24
N MET A 111 17.20 -4.94 19.78
CA MET A 111 16.40 -4.60 18.59
C MET A 111 14.90 -4.96 18.73
N ASN A 112 14.38 -5.06 19.95
CA ASN A 112 12.95 -5.21 20.17
C ASN A 112 12.25 -3.85 20.20
N ILE A 113 10.97 -3.88 19.84
CA ILE A 113 10.05 -2.76 20.01
C ILE A 113 9.02 -3.12 21.08
N SER A 114 8.64 -2.16 21.91
CA SER A 114 7.58 -2.34 22.93
C SER A 114 6.32 -1.51 22.65
N THR A 115 6.43 -0.48 21.82
CA THR A 115 5.32 0.44 21.52
C THR A 115 5.51 0.99 20.12
N LEU A 116 4.45 0.95 19.33
CA LEU A 116 4.38 1.53 18.00
C LEU A 116 3.45 2.75 18.08
N SER A 117 3.95 3.93 17.68
CA SER A 117 3.21 5.20 17.74
C SER A 117 3.08 5.83 16.35
N PRO A 118 1.95 6.46 15.99
CA PRO A 118 1.86 7.18 14.72
C PRO A 118 2.86 8.35 14.71
N LEU A 119 3.56 8.55 13.59
CA LEU A 119 4.53 9.62 13.40
C LEU A 119 4.07 10.62 12.34
N VAL A 120 3.91 10.14 11.10
CA VAL A 120 3.41 10.94 9.97
C VAL A 120 2.08 10.35 9.56
N VAL A 121 1.00 11.10 9.78
CA VAL A 121 -0.37 10.63 9.53
C VAL A 121 -0.85 11.22 8.22
N GLY A 122 -1.30 10.37 7.30
CA GLY A 122 -1.84 10.78 6.02
C GLY A 122 -3.21 11.44 6.13
N GLY A 123 -3.58 12.21 5.11
CA GLY A 123 -4.86 12.93 5.04
C GLY A 123 -4.81 14.39 5.50
N PRO A 124 -5.95 15.03 5.77
CA PRO A 124 -7.30 14.46 5.86
C PRO A 124 -7.81 13.89 4.53
N TYR A 125 -8.79 12.99 4.62
CA TYR A 125 -9.51 12.41 3.48
C TYR A 125 -10.81 13.18 3.22
N ASP A 126 -11.09 13.49 1.95
CA ASP A 126 -12.28 14.16 1.44
C ASP A 126 -12.75 13.48 0.15
N GLU A 127 -13.77 12.62 0.26
CA GLU A 127 -14.36 11.90 -0.88
C GLU A 127 -14.91 12.81 -1.98
N SER A 128 -15.16 14.10 -1.70
CA SER A 128 -15.66 15.05 -2.70
C SER A 128 -14.55 15.56 -3.63
N ASN A 129 -13.28 15.37 -3.27
CA ASN A 129 -12.13 15.67 -4.11
C ASN A 129 -11.74 14.44 -4.92
N GLU A 130 -12.43 14.17 -6.03
CA GLU A 130 -12.20 12.98 -6.86
C GLU A 130 -10.77 12.84 -7.41
N GLU A 131 -10.03 13.94 -7.54
CA GLU A 131 -8.66 13.94 -8.08
C GLU A 131 -7.61 13.66 -7.01
N ASN A 132 -7.81 14.21 -5.80
CA ASN A 132 -6.93 13.97 -4.66
C ASN A 132 -7.76 13.83 -3.37
N PRO A 133 -8.40 12.66 -3.13
CA PRO A 133 -9.19 12.45 -1.92
C PRO A 133 -8.37 12.62 -0.64
N CYS A 134 -7.09 12.26 -0.63
CA CYS A 134 -6.18 12.61 0.44
C CYS A 134 -5.60 14.01 0.22
N SER A 135 -5.41 14.77 1.30
CA SER A 135 -4.79 16.10 1.23
C SER A 135 -3.40 16.02 0.61
N VAL A 136 -3.24 16.75 -0.49
CA VAL A 136 -1.95 16.86 -1.20
C VAL A 136 -0.82 17.42 -0.34
N ASP A 137 -1.10 18.08 0.78
CA ASP A 137 -0.10 18.63 1.70
C ASP A 137 0.36 17.64 2.79
N SER A 138 -0.11 16.39 2.72
CA SER A 138 0.33 15.27 3.59
C SER A 138 0.62 14.03 2.74
N ILE A 139 1.09 12.96 3.39
CA ILE A 139 1.27 11.66 2.73
C ILE A 139 -0.09 10.99 2.44
N ALA A 140 -0.12 10.13 1.42
CA ALA A 140 -1.22 9.19 1.19
C ALA A 140 -0.67 7.79 0.84
N ASN A 141 -1.24 6.78 1.49
CA ASN A 141 -0.86 5.37 1.37
C ASN A 141 0.66 5.15 1.32
N PRO A 142 1.41 5.52 2.38
CA PRO A 142 2.84 5.31 2.41
C PRO A 142 3.16 3.82 2.23
N ASP A 143 4.15 3.54 1.39
CA ASP A 143 4.61 2.17 1.10
C ASP A 143 6.11 2.09 1.36
N ASN A 144 6.90 2.87 0.63
CA ASN A 144 8.35 2.82 0.68
C ASN A 144 8.87 3.74 1.79
N VAL A 145 9.70 3.22 2.69
CA VAL A 145 10.39 4.03 3.72
C VAL A 145 11.88 3.75 3.74
N PHE A 146 12.69 4.80 3.90
CA PHE A 146 14.13 4.71 4.02
C PHE A 146 14.67 5.77 4.97
N VAL A 147 15.70 5.46 5.75
CA VAL A 147 16.37 6.45 6.60
C VAL A 147 17.78 6.68 6.07
N ASP A 148 18.11 7.92 5.75
CA ASP A 148 19.44 8.26 5.26
C ASP A 148 20.48 8.40 6.36
N SER A 149 21.74 8.65 5.97
CA SER A 149 22.86 8.79 6.90
C SER A 149 22.79 10.02 7.81
N THR A 150 21.85 10.93 7.58
CA THR A 150 21.58 12.10 8.44
C THR A 150 20.48 11.82 9.47
N GLY A 151 19.78 10.69 9.35
CA GLY A 151 18.61 10.36 10.15
C GLY A 151 17.30 10.93 9.58
N THR A 152 17.32 11.48 8.37
CA THR A 152 16.10 11.94 7.69
C THR A 152 15.33 10.72 7.18
N LEU A 153 14.03 10.68 7.48
CA LEU A 153 13.11 9.65 6.98
C LEU A 153 12.58 10.06 5.61
N TRP A 154 12.71 9.18 4.63
CA TRP A 154 12.16 9.32 3.29
C TRP A 154 10.94 8.42 3.15
N ILE A 155 9.85 8.94 2.59
CA ILE A 155 8.55 8.26 2.49
C ILE A 155 8.04 8.36 1.06
N GLY A 156 7.94 7.22 0.37
CA GLY A 156 7.36 7.09 -0.96
C GLY A 156 5.95 6.55 -0.92
N GLU A 157 5.07 7.14 -1.72
CA GLU A 157 3.67 6.75 -1.85
C GLU A 157 3.46 5.62 -2.88
N ASP A 158 2.51 4.74 -2.58
CA ASP A 158 1.72 3.93 -3.53
C ASP A 158 0.24 4.16 -3.21
N THR A 159 -0.33 5.19 -3.83
CA THR A 159 -1.70 5.64 -3.60
C THR A 159 -2.49 5.81 -4.89
N GLY A 160 -3.78 5.52 -4.81
CA GLY A 160 -4.80 6.00 -5.75
C GLY A 160 -5.48 7.30 -5.31
N GLU A 161 -5.14 7.81 -4.12
CA GLU A 161 -5.79 8.95 -3.47
C GLU A 161 -5.07 10.28 -3.73
N HIS A 162 -3.97 10.25 -4.47
CA HIS A 162 -3.34 11.41 -5.11
C HIS A 162 -3.21 11.16 -6.62
N ALA A 163 -3.48 12.18 -7.43
CA ALA A 163 -3.30 12.10 -8.89
C ALA A 163 -1.84 11.80 -9.30
N ASN A 164 -0.89 12.30 -8.50
CA ASN A 164 0.54 12.06 -8.65
C ASN A 164 1.11 11.63 -7.31
N ASN A 165 1.74 10.45 -7.27
CA ASN A 165 2.43 9.98 -6.08
C ASN A 165 3.68 10.82 -5.82
N MET A 166 4.04 10.92 -4.55
CA MET A 166 5.08 11.84 -4.09
C MET A 166 6.16 11.09 -3.29
N LEU A 167 7.36 11.66 -3.30
CA LEU A 167 8.43 11.30 -2.37
C LEU A 167 8.59 12.43 -1.38
N TRP A 168 8.47 12.10 -0.10
CA TRP A 168 8.54 13.02 1.01
C TRP A 168 9.81 12.81 1.84
N THR A 169 10.23 13.85 2.54
CA THR A 169 11.22 13.78 3.62
C THR A 169 10.60 14.25 4.93
N TRP A 170 10.94 13.60 6.04
CA TRP A 170 10.62 13.99 7.40
C TRP A 170 11.90 14.09 8.22
N ASP A 171 12.22 15.30 8.70
CA ASP A 171 13.45 15.58 9.46
C ASP A 171 13.28 15.48 10.98
N GLY A 172 12.11 15.02 11.44
CA GLY A 172 11.71 15.04 12.86
C GLY A 172 10.81 16.22 13.23
N SER A 173 10.67 17.21 12.36
CA SER A 173 9.87 18.42 12.60
C SER A 173 8.98 18.83 11.42
N GLU A 174 9.46 18.68 10.19
CA GLU A 174 8.78 19.14 8.98
C GLU A 174 8.70 18.02 7.94
N LEU A 175 7.51 17.87 7.35
CA LEU A 175 7.28 17.02 6.18
C LEU A 175 7.43 17.88 4.92
N LYS A 176 8.35 17.51 4.03
CA LYS A 176 8.58 18.22 2.77
C LYS A 176 8.45 17.32 1.57
N ARG A 177 7.75 17.81 0.54
CA ARG A 177 7.68 17.15 -0.75
C ARG A 177 9.01 17.30 -1.47
N PHE A 178 9.75 16.22 -1.60
CA PHE A 178 11.02 16.20 -2.31
C PHE A 178 10.84 15.93 -3.81
N ALA A 179 9.91 15.05 -4.18
CA ALA A 179 9.63 14.78 -5.58
C ALA A 179 8.16 14.47 -5.84
N THR A 180 7.74 14.67 -7.08
CA THR A 180 6.46 14.21 -7.62
C THR A 180 6.72 13.32 -8.82
N LEU A 181 5.94 12.26 -8.94
CA LEU A 181 6.06 11.29 -10.01
C LEU A 181 4.97 11.49 -11.08
N PRO A 182 5.14 10.96 -12.30
CA PRO A 182 4.12 11.01 -13.36
C PRO A 182 2.79 10.37 -12.93
N ALA A 183 1.68 10.80 -13.55
CA ALA A 183 0.37 10.27 -13.23
C ALA A 183 0.29 8.73 -13.37
N GLY A 184 -0.41 8.08 -12.44
CA GLY A 184 -0.57 6.62 -12.42
C GLY A 184 0.69 5.82 -12.07
N SER A 185 1.74 6.47 -11.57
CA SER A 185 2.91 5.78 -11.00
C SER A 185 2.97 5.93 -9.49
N GLU A 186 3.80 5.09 -8.89
CA GLU A 186 4.18 5.08 -7.47
C GLU A 186 5.70 5.19 -7.34
N VAL A 187 6.14 5.58 -6.13
CA VAL A 187 7.55 5.44 -5.75
C VAL A 187 7.79 3.99 -5.38
N THR A 188 8.77 3.36 -6.03
CA THR A 188 9.26 2.03 -5.60
C THR A 188 10.77 1.98 -5.63
N GLY A 189 11.39 1.09 -4.85
CA GLY A 189 12.85 0.93 -4.83
C GLY A 189 13.55 2.24 -4.47
N LEU A 190 13.40 2.65 -3.21
CA LEU A 190 13.99 3.86 -2.64
C LEU A 190 15.29 3.51 -1.91
N HIS A 191 16.38 4.18 -2.27
CA HIS A 191 17.66 4.03 -1.60
C HIS A 191 18.44 5.33 -1.59
N ILE A 192 18.88 5.76 -0.41
CA ILE A 192 19.83 6.86 -0.28
C ILE A 192 21.18 6.25 0.08
N SER A 193 22.15 6.43 -0.79
CA SER A 193 23.50 5.90 -0.57
C SER A 193 24.26 6.71 0.49
N ALA A 194 25.36 6.16 1.00
CA ALA A 194 26.14 6.79 2.07
C ALA A 194 26.72 8.18 1.71
N ASN A 195 26.87 8.50 0.43
CA ASN A 195 27.31 9.83 -0.02
C ASN A 195 26.14 10.80 -0.27
N GLY A 196 24.91 10.40 0.07
CA GLY A 196 23.69 11.18 -0.12
C GLY A 196 23.07 11.12 -1.51
N THR A 197 23.56 10.27 -2.43
CA THR A 197 22.90 10.10 -3.74
C THR A 197 21.56 9.38 -3.56
N VAL A 198 20.48 10.00 -4.02
CA VAL A 198 19.12 9.47 -3.97
C VAL A 198 18.84 8.62 -5.21
N PHE A 199 18.41 7.39 -5.00
CA PHE A 199 17.90 6.47 -6.01
C PHE A 199 16.42 6.20 -5.71
N MET A 200 15.58 6.36 -6.73
CA MET A 200 14.16 6.04 -6.65
C MET A 200 13.68 5.55 -8.00
N ASN A 201 12.74 4.60 -8.04
CA ASN A 201 12.13 4.15 -9.27
C ASN A 201 10.71 4.72 -9.40
N VAL A 202 10.29 4.87 -10.64
CA VAL A 202 8.91 5.16 -11.01
C VAL A 202 8.29 3.84 -11.46
N GLN A 203 7.36 3.26 -10.69
CA GLN A 203 6.69 2.03 -11.09
C GLN A 203 5.47 2.33 -11.98
N HIS A 204 5.28 1.51 -13.00
CA HIS A 204 4.05 1.43 -13.82
C HIS A 204 3.34 2.76 -14.18
N PRO A 205 4.04 3.84 -14.60
CA PRO A 205 3.36 5.08 -14.96
C PRO A 205 2.35 4.85 -16.09
N ASP A 206 1.30 5.66 -16.11
CA ASP A 206 0.32 5.59 -17.19
C ASP A 206 1.02 5.79 -18.55
N GLY A 207 0.63 4.96 -19.53
CA GLY A 207 1.17 4.98 -20.88
C GLY A 207 0.87 6.28 -21.63
N VAL A 208 -0.08 7.10 -21.14
CA VAL A 208 -0.41 8.43 -21.70
C VAL A 208 0.58 9.53 -21.32
N ASN A 209 1.48 9.28 -20.36
CA ASN A 209 2.49 10.27 -19.96
C ASN A 209 3.47 10.62 -21.09
N LEU A 210 4.26 11.67 -20.90
CA LEU A 210 5.29 12.08 -21.86
C LEU A 210 6.49 11.14 -21.80
N TYR A 211 7.08 10.80 -22.94
CA TYR A 211 8.37 10.10 -22.95
C TYR A 211 9.46 10.95 -22.26
N PRO A 212 10.33 10.37 -21.40
CA PRO A 212 10.51 8.95 -21.10
C PRO A 212 9.65 8.40 -19.94
N TYR A 213 8.77 9.21 -19.39
CA TYR A 213 8.00 8.95 -18.17
C TYR A 213 6.72 8.14 -18.36
N ASN A 214 6.50 7.60 -19.56
CA ASN A 214 5.42 6.66 -19.86
C ASN A 214 5.82 5.18 -19.74
N ARG A 215 6.93 4.92 -19.05
CA ARG A 215 7.46 3.58 -18.75
C ARG A 215 8.06 3.58 -17.36
N GLY A 216 8.13 2.40 -16.74
CA GLY A 216 8.87 2.23 -15.50
C GLY A 216 10.32 2.69 -15.68
N THR A 217 10.83 3.46 -14.71
CA THR A 217 12.20 4.00 -14.77
C THR A 217 12.96 3.71 -13.49
N ILE A 218 14.26 3.48 -13.62
CA ILE A 218 15.20 3.50 -12.50
C ILE A 218 15.84 4.88 -12.49
N GLY A 219 15.64 5.62 -11.40
CA GLY A 219 16.05 7.01 -11.27
C GLY A 219 17.27 7.17 -10.36
N VAL A 220 18.14 8.10 -10.75
CA VAL A 220 19.16 8.70 -9.88
C VAL A 220 18.94 10.20 -9.87
N VAL A 221 18.87 10.79 -8.69
CA VAL A 221 18.81 12.25 -8.55
C VAL A 221 20.22 12.80 -8.59
N THR A 222 20.46 13.76 -9.49
CA THR A 222 21.76 14.39 -9.68
C THR A 222 21.67 15.87 -9.37
N GLY A 223 22.74 16.45 -8.80
CA GLY A 223 22.76 17.87 -8.41
C GLY A 223 22.18 18.15 -7.02
N PHE A 224 21.72 17.11 -6.33
CA PHE A 224 21.25 17.14 -4.94
C PHE A 224 21.97 16.06 -4.13
N THR A 225 22.30 16.35 -2.89
CA THR A 225 22.82 15.40 -1.91
C THR A 225 21.88 15.36 -0.71
N ALA A 226 21.49 14.18 -0.24
CA ALA A 226 20.71 14.04 0.99
C ALA A 226 21.38 14.79 2.15
N GLY A 227 20.61 15.66 2.81
CA GLY A 227 21.10 16.63 3.79
C GLY A 227 21.21 18.07 3.26
N ASP A 228 21.15 18.28 1.94
CA ASP A 228 21.03 19.61 1.37
C ASP A 228 19.66 20.23 1.70
N THR A 229 19.65 21.55 1.90
CA THR A 229 18.40 22.29 2.09
C THR A 229 17.70 22.50 0.76
N PHE A 230 16.38 22.32 0.73
CA PHE A 230 15.57 22.54 -0.47
C PHE A 230 14.19 23.13 -0.14
N ASP A 231 13.59 23.78 -1.13
CA ASP A 231 12.19 24.18 -1.11
C ASP A 231 11.31 23.01 -1.57
N ALA A 232 10.18 22.80 -0.89
CA ALA A 232 9.26 21.74 -1.25
C ALA A 232 8.77 21.88 -2.70
N VAL A 233 8.77 20.77 -3.44
CA VAL A 233 8.21 20.71 -4.80
C VAL A 233 6.72 21.04 -4.73
N ALA A 234 6.23 21.87 -5.65
CA ALA A 234 4.81 22.24 -5.72
C ALA A 234 3.93 21.05 -6.16
N VAL A 235 2.62 21.16 -5.93
CA VAL A 235 1.66 20.17 -6.45
C VAL A 235 1.71 20.20 -7.98
N PRO A 236 1.85 19.05 -8.67
CA PRO A 236 2.00 19.03 -10.12
C PRO A 236 0.79 19.63 -10.83
N THR A 237 1.05 20.41 -11.88
CA THR A 237 0.01 20.92 -12.77
C THR A 237 0.46 20.87 -14.23
N GLY A 238 -0.48 20.72 -15.15
CA GLY A 238 -0.19 20.68 -16.59
C GLY A 238 0.87 19.63 -16.94
N ASN A 239 1.93 20.04 -17.63
CA ASN A 239 2.99 19.11 -18.06
C ASN A 239 3.79 18.50 -16.90
N ASP A 240 3.78 19.13 -15.72
CA ASP A 240 4.51 18.62 -14.55
C ASP A 240 3.86 17.38 -13.96
N ALA A 241 2.54 17.19 -14.15
CA ALA A 241 1.82 15.97 -13.77
C ALA A 241 2.23 14.73 -14.59
N HIS A 242 3.01 14.91 -15.67
CA HIS A 242 3.38 13.84 -16.60
C HIS A 242 4.88 13.54 -16.62
N LYS A 243 5.64 14.04 -15.64
CA LYS A 243 7.08 13.81 -15.52
C LYS A 243 7.49 13.70 -14.06
N VAL A 244 8.70 13.22 -13.84
CA VAL A 244 9.36 13.35 -12.54
C VAL A 244 9.78 14.81 -12.35
N VAL A 245 9.42 15.39 -11.21
CA VAL A 245 9.94 16.68 -10.73
C VAL A 245 10.58 16.42 -9.37
N VAL A 246 11.82 16.86 -9.20
CA VAL A 246 12.58 16.74 -7.94
C VAL A 246 12.95 18.12 -7.44
N ALA A 247 13.13 18.24 -6.14
CA ALA A 247 13.71 19.43 -5.54
C ALA A 247 15.14 19.64 -6.06
N GLY A 248 15.55 20.90 -6.17
CA GLY A 248 16.86 21.31 -6.69
C GLY A 248 17.57 22.28 -5.77
#